data_AF-A0A927UMF8-F1
#
_entry.id   AF-A0A927UMF8-F1
#
_cell.length_a   1.000
_cell.length_b   1.000
_cell.length_c   1.000
_cell.angle_alpha   90.00
_cell.angle_beta   90.00
_cell.angle_gamma   90.00
#
_symmetry.space_group_name_H-M   'P 1'
#
loop_
_entity.id
_entity.type
_entity.pdbx_description
1 polymer ?
#
loop_
_entity_poly.entity_id
_entity_poly.type
_entity_poly.pdbx_seq_one_letter_code
_entity_poly.pdbx_strand_id
1 'polypeptide(L)'
;MIELTRIELYRWVLERIAEGENYEGENIGLLNEKLFHNIEPLKELIKFNILILEDIEIKFISNREYEEELLNFGDLVNTLRNKRNPVISDIIDELIEDVEKSKNIFYAFNRIIKKLTKYNNDVMNHIMINRDVVNKIRQYTKGNRVFLSYAYEYEDRLYTLCLFIYMAYRDVNLYVDWICCDNNSPNFNIKQNLHKELQNSNQLLLLRTVNSELNIRGRKMIRGWCSWELGVFYNVSSGSINKYYIELYSDNNKNNLDTIEQLDGIHKLTGIVNGRLI
;
A
#
# COMPACT_ATOMS: atom_id res chain seq x y z
N MET A 1 -4.13 -2.51 -16.00
CA MET A 1 -3.67 -2.47 -14.59
C MET A 1 -4.94 -2.23 -13.77
N ILE A 2 -5.11 -2.85 -12.60
CA ILE A 2 -6.20 -2.41 -11.73
C ILE A 2 -5.88 -1.02 -11.17
N GLU A 3 -6.88 -0.31 -10.67
CA GLU A 3 -6.60 0.81 -9.77
C GLU A 3 -5.97 0.25 -8.50
N LEU A 4 -4.87 0.85 -8.04
CA LEU A 4 -4.15 0.38 -6.84
C LEU A 4 -4.76 0.90 -5.54
N THR A 5 -6.04 1.31 -5.56
CA THR A 5 -6.78 1.66 -4.35
C THR A 5 -6.89 0.46 -3.43
N ARG A 6 -7.15 0.70 -2.14
CA ARG A 6 -7.14 -0.39 -1.16
C ARG A 6 -8.18 -1.43 -1.51
N ILE A 7 -9.42 -1.01 -1.76
CA ILE A 7 -10.51 -1.92 -2.08
C ILE A 7 -10.20 -2.75 -3.33
N GLU A 8 -9.78 -2.12 -4.43
CA GLU A 8 -9.56 -2.83 -5.69
C GLU A 8 -8.37 -3.79 -5.60
N LEU A 9 -7.27 -3.36 -4.97
CA LEU A 9 -6.12 -4.23 -4.71
C LEU A 9 -6.50 -5.40 -3.78
N TYR A 10 -7.28 -5.14 -2.75
CA TYR A 10 -7.73 -6.14 -1.78
C TYR A 10 -8.66 -7.16 -2.41
N ARG A 11 -9.65 -6.73 -3.21
CA ARG A 11 -10.53 -7.63 -3.97
C ARG A 11 -9.73 -8.49 -4.92
N TRP A 12 -8.85 -7.88 -5.70
CA TRP A 12 -8.01 -8.58 -6.67
C TRP A 12 -7.14 -9.66 -6.03
N VAL A 13 -6.54 -9.36 -4.86
CA VAL A 13 -5.74 -10.32 -4.09
C VAL A 13 -6.63 -11.41 -3.49
N LEU A 14 -7.79 -11.05 -2.94
CA LEU A 14 -8.71 -11.99 -2.32
C LEU A 14 -9.23 -13.04 -3.32
N GLU A 15 -9.61 -12.63 -4.53
CA GLU A 15 -10.03 -13.53 -5.61
C GLU A 15 -8.96 -14.58 -5.88
N ARG A 16 -7.71 -14.13 -6.09
CA ARG A 16 -6.60 -15.02 -6.46
C ARG A 16 -6.16 -15.91 -5.32
N ILE A 17 -6.20 -15.43 -4.08
CA ILE A 17 -5.91 -16.22 -2.89
C ILE A 17 -7.03 -17.23 -2.58
N ALA A 18 -8.27 -16.93 -2.93
CA ALA A 18 -9.41 -17.81 -2.70
C ALA A 18 -9.51 -18.95 -3.72
N GLU A 19 -9.17 -18.70 -4.99
CA GLU A 19 -9.46 -19.61 -6.10
C GLU A 19 -8.38 -20.67 -6.37
N GLY A 20 -7.20 -20.58 -5.74
CA GLY A 20 -6.18 -21.63 -5.84
C GLY A 20 -5.81 -22.00 -7.29
N GLU A 21 -5.85 -21.04 -8.22
CA GLU A 21 -5.68 -21.36 -9.64
C GLU A 21 -4.24 -21.75 -9.99
N ASN A 22 -4.10 -22.88 -10.67
CA ASN A 22 -2.88 -23.28 -11.36
C ASN A 22 -2.71 -22.41 -12.62
N TYR A 23 -1.75 -21.48 -12.59
CA TYR A 23 -1.44 -20.65 -13.76
C TYR A 23 -0.33 -21.28 -14.63
N GLU A 24 -0.65 -21.36 -15.92
CA GLU A 24 0.13 -21.75 -17.10
C GLU A 24 1.66 -21.81 -16.97
N GLY A 25 2.19 -23.03 -16.77
CA GLY A 25 3.47 -23.42 -17.39
C GLY A 25 4.78 -23.08 -16.68
N GLU A 26 4.90 -22.02 -15.85
CA GLU A 26 5.95 -21.87 -14.82
C GLU A 26 5.83 -20.54 -14.02
N ASN A 27 5.79 -20.68 -12.68
CA ASN A 27 6.28 -19.77 -11.62
C ASN A 27 5.50 -18.58 -11.02
N ILE A 28 4.16 -18.62 -10.96
CA ILE A 28 3.41 -17.86 -9.93
C ILE A 28 2.44 -18.74 -9.10
N GLY A 29 2.20 -20.00 -9.49
CA GLY A 29 1.38 -20.99 -8.77
C GLY A 29 1.86 -21.41 -7.36
N LEU A 30 2.77 -20.66 -6.75
CA LEU A 30 3.32 -20.88 -5.41
C LEU A 30 2.75 -19.92 -4.35
N LEU A 31 1.99 -18.90 -4.73
CA LEU A 31 1.57 -17.83 -3.82
C LEU A 31 0.49 -18.26 -2.81
N ASN A 32 -0.43 -19.16 -3.16
CA ASN A 32 -1.66 -19.31 -2.37
C ASN A 32 -1.60 -20.32 -1.21
N GLU A 33 -0.70 -21.30 -1.21
CA GLU A 33 -0.59 -22.26 -0.09
C GLU A 33 0.77 -22.26 0.60
N LYS A 34 1.84 -21.80 -0.06
CA LYS A 34 3.19 -21.87 0.51
C LYS A 34 3.66 -20.55 1.11
N LEU A 35 3.13 -19.40 0.65
CA LEU A 35 3.55 -18.10 1.15
C LEU A 35 3.11 -17.88 2.61
N PHE A 36 1.98 -18.46 3.01
CA PHE A 36 1.46 -18.33 4.38
C PHE A 36 1.32 -19.70 5.02
N HIS A 37 1.70 -19.81 6.29
CA HIS A 37 1.45 -21.04 7.05
C HIS A 37 -0.05 -21.26 7.33
N ASN A 38 -0.79 -20.17 7.48
CA ASN A 38 -2.26 -20.15 7.54
C ASN A 38 -2.76 -18.87 6.87
N ILE A 39 -3.52 -19.01 5.79
CA ILE A 39 -3.98 -17.89 4.96
C ILE A 39 -5.33 -17.32 5.41
N GLU A 40 -6.10 -18.06 6.22
CA GLU A 40 -7.44 -17.65 6.61
C GLU A 40 -7.47 -16.33 7.41
N PRO A 41 -6.56 -16.08 8.38
CA PRO A 41 -6.51 -14.77 9.04
C PRO A 41 -6.27 -13.60 8.08
N LEU A 42 -5.48 -13.82 7.02
CA LEU A 42 -5.27 -12.80 5.99
C LEU A 42 -6.53 -12.56 5.16
N LYS A 43 -7.23 -13.63 4.74
CA LYS A 43 -8.49 -13.50 3.98
C LYS A 43 -9.54 -12.74 4.79
N GLU A 44 -9.71 -13.09 6.06
CA GLU A 44 -10.66 -12.41 6.94
C GLU A 44 -10.27 -10.95 7.19
N LEU A 45 -8.97 -10.66 7.36
CA LEU A 45 -8.49 -9.29 7.49
C LEU A 45 -8.73 -8.45 6.22
N ILE A 46 -8.54 -9.03 5.04
CA ILE A 46 -8.83 -8.39 3.76
C ILE A 46 -10.33 -8.09 3.63
N LYS A 47 -11.19 -9.09 3.86
CA LYS A 47 -12.66 -8.93 3.82
C LYS A 47 -13.13 -7.86 4.82
N PHE A 48 -12.56 -7.84 6.01
CA PHE A 48 -12.84 -6.85 7.04
C PHE A 48 -12.56 -5.41 6.55
N ASN A 49 -11.39 -5.19 5.92
CA ASN A 49 -11.05 -3.88 5.39
C ASN A 49 -11.95 -3.47 4.22
N ILE A 50 -12.26 -4.39 3.30
CA ILE A 50 -13.20 -4.14 2.20
C ILE A 50 -14.55 -3.72 2.79
N LEU A 51 -15.09 -4.51 3.73
CA LEU A 51 -16.38 -4.25 4.37
C LEU A 51 -16.44 -2.84 4.98
N ILE A 52 -15.36 -2.35 5.61
CA ILE A 52 -15.36 -1.01 6.21
C ILE A 52 -15.18 0.07 5.15
N LEU A 53 -14.28 -0.11 4.18
CA LEU A 53 -13.91 0.94 3.23
C LEU A 53 -14.86 1.07 2.03
N GLU A 54 -15.63 0.03 1.70
CA GLU A 54 -16.62 0.04 0.62
C GLU A 54 -17.54 1.26 0.71
N ASP A 55 -17.88 1.90 -0.40
CA ASP A 55 -18.65 3.16 -0.45
C ASP A 55 -18.02 4.39 0.23
N ILE A 56 -16.95 4.22 1.02
CA ILE A 56 -16.21 5.31 1.67
C ILE A 56 -15.00 5.70 0.82
N GLU A 57 -14.07 4.78 0.56
CA GLU A 57 -12.80 5.08 -0.11
C GLU A 57 -13.03 5.71 -1.49
N ILE A 58 -14.04 5.22 -2.22
CA ILE A 58 -14.35 5.69 -3.57
C ILE A 58 -14.57 7.20 -3.64
N LYS A 59 -15.08 7.80 -2.55
CA LYS A 59 -15.39 9.23 -2.43
C LYS A 59 -14.15 10.11 -2.29
N PHE A 60 -12.97 9.51 -2.10
CA PHE A 60 -11.69 10.21 -1.94
C PHE A 60 -10.68 9.91 -3.06
N ILE A 61 -11.00 9.10 -4.07
CA ILE A 61 -10.05 8.71 -5.14
C ILE A 61 -9.70 9.89 -6.07
N SER A 62 -8.47 9.91 -6.57
CA SER A 62 -7.86 10.98 -7.42
C SER A 62 -8.51 11.23 -8.80
N ASN A 63 -9.40 10.36 -9.28
CA ASN A 63 -9.75 10.27 -10.70
C ASN A 63 -11.23 10.52 -11.02
N ARG A 64 -11.90 11.36 -10.23
CA ARG A 64 -13.31 11.70 -10.48
C ARG A 64 -13.41 12.84 -11.49
N GLU A 65 -13.67 12.47 -12.75
CA GLU A 65 -14.18 13.39 -13.80
C GLU A 65 -15.55 13.99 -13.42
N TYR A 66 -16.23 13.46 -12.40
CA TYR A 66 -17.53 13.93 -11.94
C TYR A 66 -17.42 14.65 -10.61
N GLU A 67 -17.99 15.86 -10.57
CA GLU A 67 -18.33 16.63 -9.36
C GLU A 67 -19.38 15.90 -8.51
N GLU A 68 -19.14 14.66 -8.10
CA GLU A 68 -19.92 14.08 -7.01
C GLU A 68 -19.61 14.88 -5.74
N GLU A 69 -20.66 15.33 -5.06
CA GLU A 69 -20.55 15.99 -3.76
C GLU A 69 -19.68 15.13 -2.82
N LEU A 70 -18.67 15.78 -2.22
CA LEU A 70 -17.89 15.17 -1.15
C LEU A 70 -18.85 14.66 -0.08
N LEU A 71 -18.60 13.45 0.43
CA LEU A 71 -19.29 12.91 1.60
C LEU A 71 -19.31 13.99 2.69
N ASN A 72 -20.50 14.37 3.16
CA ASN A 72 -20.59 15.14 4.39
C ASN A 72 -20.39 14.20 5.59
N PHE A 73 -20.17 14.79 6.77
CA PHE A 73 -19.95 14.00 7.98
C PHE A 73 -21.11 13.08 8.33
N GLY A 74 -22.36 13.54 8.14
CA GLY A 74 -23.56 12.75 8.43
C GLY A 74 -23.63 11.51 7.56
N ASP A 75 -23.35 11.63 6.27
CA ASP A 75 -23.36 10.51 5.33
C ASP A 75 -22.26 9.51 5.65
N LEU A 76 -21.06 9.98 6.02
CA LEU A 76 -19.95 9.10 6.42
C LEU A 76 -20.29 8.31 7.69
N VAL A 77 -20.85 8.98 8.70
CA VAL A 77 -21.28 8.33 9.95
C VAL A 77 -22.40 7.33 9.68
N ASN A 78 -23.40 7.69 8.87
CA ASN A 78 -24.48 6.78 8.51
C ASN A 78 -23.97 5.56 7.74
N THR A 79 -23.02 5.75 6.82
CA THR A 79 -22.37 4.67 6.09
C THR A 79 -21.66 3.70 7.04
N LEU A 80 -20.91 4.22 8.03
CA LEU A 80 -20.28 3.39 9.06
C LEU A 80 -21.32 2.66 9.93
N ARG A 81 -22.38 3.34 10.37
CA ARG A 81 -23.46 2.74 11.17
C ARG A 81 -24.15 1.58 10.43
N ASN A 82 -24.38 1.72 9.13
CA ASN A 82 -25.02 0.68 8.33
C ASN A 82 -24.16 -0.59 8.18
N LYS A 83 -22.85 -0.48 8.36
CA LYS A 83 -21.91 -1.61 8.32
C LYS A 83 -21.82 -2.35 9.67
N ARG A 84 -22.36 -1.77 10.73
CA ARG A 84 -22.29 -2.30 12.09
C ARG A 84 -22.91 -3.69 12.15
N ASN A 85 -22.16 -4.64 12.67
CA ASN A 85 -22.61 -5.99 12.99
C ASN A 85 -21.92 -6.48 14.28
N PRO A 86 -22.36 -7.59 14.90
CA PRO A 86 -21.82 -8.04 16.19
C PRO A 86 -20.31 -8.31 16.22
N VAL A 87 -19.67 -8.56 15.07
CA VAL A 87 -18.24 -8.88 14.98
C VAL A 87 -17.39 -7.60 14.95
N ILE A 88 -17.92 -6.51 14.39
CA ILE A 88 -17.17 -5.26 14.16
C ILE A 88 -17.80 -4.04 14.86
N SER A 89 -18.74 -4.25 15.77
CA SER A 89 -19.45 -3.15 16.45
C SER A 89 -18.50 -2.17 17.12
N ASP A 90 -17.52 -2.71 17.85
CA ASP A 90 -16.62 -1.92 18.69
C ASP A 90 -15.72 -1.03 17.84
N ILE A 91 -15.17 -1.58 16.75
CA ILE A 91 -14.34 -0.81 15.83
C ILE A 91 -15.15 0.22 15.05
N ILE A 92 -16.41 -0.08 14.68
CA ILE A 92 -17.29 0.90 14.03
C ILE A 92 -17.61 2.05 14.98
N ASP A 93 -17.92 1.76 16.24
CA ASP A 93 -18.23 2.78 17.25
C ASP A 93 -17.02 3.69 17.50
N GLU A 94 -15.82 3.12 17.60
CA GLU A 94 -14.56 3.88 17.70
C GLU A 94 -14.30 4.75 16.46
N LEU A 95 -14.57 4.21 15.26
CA LEU A 95 -14.40 4.96 14.00
C LEU A 95 -15.37 6.13 13.92
N ILE A 96 -16.63 5.95 14.32
CA ILE A 96 -17.62 7.02 14.35
C ILE A 96 -17.17 8.13 15.30
N GLU A 97 -16.69 7.78 16.50
CA GLU A 97 -16.18 8.76 17.47
C GLU A 97 -14.98 9.54 16.90
N ASP A 98 -14.06 8.86 16.21
CA ASP A 98 -12.92 9.51 15.54
C ASP A 98 -13.36 10.44 14.39
N VAL A 99 -14.39 10.06 13.64
CA VAL A 99 -14.98 10.86 12.56
C VAL A 99 -15.64 12.12 13.11
N GLU A 100 -16.47 12.00 14.14
CA GLU A 100 -17.19 13.14 14.75
C GLU A 100 -16.23 14.17 15.38
N LYS A 101 -15.07 13.72 15.87
CA LYS A 101 -14.01 14.60 16.42
C LYS A 101 -13.11 15.24 15.35
N SER A 102 -13.34 14.97 14.07
CA SER A 102 -12.46 15.42 13.00
C SER A 102 -12.76 16.84 12.51
N LYS A 103 -11.70 17.55 12.10
CA LYS A 103 -11.79 18.96 11.68
C LYS A 103 -12.54 19.14 10.36
N ASN A 104 -12.37 18.19 9.44
CA ASN A 104 -13.09 18.12 8.17
C ASN A 104 -13.09 16.67 7.69
N ILE A 105 -13.77 16.42 6.57
CA ILE A 105 -13.95 15.08 6.04
C ILE A 105 -12.64 14.36 5.65
N PHE A 106 -11.63 15.09 5.16
CA PHE A 106 -10.32 14.53 4.84
C PHE A 106 -9.55 14.09 6.10
N TYR A 107 -9.65 14.88 7.17
CA TYR A 107 -9.11 14.46 8.48
C TYR A 107 -9.84 13.22 9.00
N ALA A 108 -11.17 13.15 8.81
CA ALA A 108 -11.98 12.00 9.21
C ALA A 108 -11.56 10.73 8.47
N PHE A 109 -11.51 10.78 7.13
CA PHE A 109 -11.07 9.65 6.32
C PHE A 109 -9.65 9.19 6.68
N ASN A 110 -8.72 10.12 6.85
CA ASN A 110 -7.35 9.79 7.29
C ASN A 110 -7.29 9.15 8.69
N ARG A 111 -8.21 9.49 9.60
CA ARG A 111 -8.32 8.78 10.89
C ARG A 111 -8.82 7.36 10.70
N ILE A 112 -9.84 7.16 9.85
CA ILE A 112 -10.32 5.82 9.50
C ILE A 112 -9.16 4.96 8.99
N ILE A 113 -8.41 5.45 7.98
CA ILE A 113 -7.27 4.71 7.44
C ILE A 113 -6.22 4.42 8.52
N LYS A 114 -5.82 5.40 9.34
CA LYS A 114 -4.83 5.17 10.41
C LYS A 114 -5.29 4.13 11.42
N LYS A 115 -6.57 4.14 11.79
CA LYS A 115 -7.15 3.19 12.73
C LYS A 115 -7.13 1.78 12.15
N LEU A 116 -7.56 1.63 10.89
CA LEU A 116 -7.50 0.36 10.17
C LEU A 116 -6.07 -0.13 10.00
N THR A 117 -5.14 0.72 9.58
CA THR A 117 -3.72 0.35 9.46
C THR A 117 -3.16 -0.16 10.79
N LYS A 118 -3.49 0.49 11.92
CA LYS A 118 -3.09 0.01 13.25
C LYS A 118 -3.65 -1.38 13.54
N TYR A 119 -4.96 -1.55 13.40
CA TYR A 119 -5.62 -2.84 13.60
C TYR A 119 -5.03 -3.94 12.70
N ASN A 120 -4.83 -3.62 11.42
CA ASN A 120 -4.24 -4.53 10.44
C ASN A 120 -2.84 -4.96 10.86
N ASN A 121 -1.99 -4.03 11.26
CA ASN A 121 -0.63 -4.35 11.68
C ASN A 121 -0.60 -5.23 12.93
N ASP A 122 -1.51 -4.99 13.89
CA ASP A 122 -1.64 -5.82 15.09
C ASP A 122 -2.00 -7.26 14.71
N VAL A 123 -2.97 -7.47 13.81
CA VAL A 123 -3.31 -8.81 13.28
C VAL A 123 -2.17 -9.41 12.46
N MET A 124 -1.50 -8.61 11.62
CA MET A 124 -0.38 -9.04 10.78
C MET A 124 0.82 -9.55 11.59
N ASN A 125 1.01 -9.12 12.84
CA ASN A 125 2.05 -9.69 13.72
C ASN A 125 1.86 -11.20 13.98
N HIS A 126 0.65 -11.71 13.81
CA HIS A 126 0.30 -13.12 14.01
C HIS A 126 0.26 -13.91 12.70
N ILE A 127 0.42 -13.24 11.54
CA ILE A 127 0.41 -13.89 10.22
C ILE A 127 1.85 -14.24 9.84
N MET A 128 2.16 -15.54 9.79
CA MET A 128 3.50 -16.01 9.45
C MET A 128 3.69 -16.11 7.93
N ILE A 129 4.57 -15.27 7.39
CA ILE A 129 4.98 -15.29 5.98
C ILE A 129 6.19 -16.22 5.82
N ASN A 130 6.08 -17.18 4.91
CA ASN A 130 7.15 -18.10 4.54
C ASN A 130 8.20 -17.38 3.68
N ARG A 131 9.30 -16.98 4.32
CA ARG A 131 10.39 -16.24 3.66
C ARG A 131 11.12 -17.04 2.60
N ASP A 132 11.16 -18.37 2.68
CA ASP A 132 11.77 -19.18 1.62
C ASP A 132 10.98 -19.04 0.31
N VAL A 133 9.66 -18.91 0.41
CA VAL A 133 8.79 -18.65 -0.74
C VAL A 133 8.95 -17.23 -1.25
N VAL A 134 9.04 -16.23 -0.36
CA VAL A 134 9.37 -14.85 -0.75
C VAL A 134 10.69 -14.82 -1.54
N ASN A 135 11.73 -15.47 -1.03
CA ASN A 135 13.03 -15.52 -1.71
C ASN A 135 12.95 -16.22 -3.07
N LYS A 136 12.18 -17.32 -3.17
CA LYS A 136 11.93 -17.99 -4.45
C LYS A 136 11.22 -17.09 -5.45
N ILE A 137 10.13 -16.43 -5.05
CA ILE A 137 9.40 -15.46 -5.90
C ILE A 137 10.39 -14.42 -6.44
N ARG A 138 11.20 -13.83 -5.57
CA ARG A 138 12.20 -12.82 -5.94
C ARG A 138 13.31 -13.36 -6.86
N GLN A 139 13.64 -14.66 -6.79
CA GLN A 139 14.59 -15.29 -7.72
C GLN A 139 13.97 -15.59 -9.09
N TYR A 140 12.68 -15.97 -9.11
CA TYR A 140 11.95 -16.31 -10.33
C TYR A 140 11.50 -15.11 -11.14
N THR A 141 11.16 -14.00 -10.48
CA THR A 141 10.96 -12.72 -11.14
C THR A 141 12.31 -12.20 -11.65
N LYS A 142 12.73 -12.70 -12.83
CA LYS A 142 13.93 -12.28 -13.58
C LYS A 142 13.84 -10.85 -14.13
N GLY A 143 12.72 -10.17 -13.88
CA GLY A 143 12.42 -8.81 -14.33
C GLY A 143 13.12 -7.71 -13.53
N ASN A 144 12.69 -6.47 -13.74
CA ASN A 144 13.23 -5.30 -13.06
C ASN A 144 13.03 -5.41 -11.55
N ARG A 145 14.12 -5.18 -10.81
CA ARG A 145 14.06 -5.00 -9.35
C ARG A 145 13.52 -3.62 -9.04
N VAL A 146 12.43 -3.60 -8.29
CA VAL A 146 11.75 -2.38 -7.84
C VAL A 146 11.92 -2.25 -6.35
N PHE A 147 12.46 -1.13 -5.89
CA PHE A 147 12.52 -0.81 -4.47
C PHE A 147 11.24 -0.08 -4.05
N LEU A 148 10.50 -0.61 -3.07
CA LEU A 148 9.38 0.12 -2.47
C LEU A 148 9.90 1.05 -1.37
N SER A 149 9.83 2.36 -1.62
CA SER A 149 10.07 3.39 -0.60
C SER A 149 8.75 3.81 0.02
N TYR A 150 8.63 3.72 1.35
CA TYR A 150 7.43 4.09 2.08
C TYR A 150 7.79 4.59 3.49
N ALA A 151 6.87 5.33 4.12
CA ALA A 151 7.14 5.91 5.43
C ALA A 151 7.02 4.85 6.54
N TYR A 152 8.15 4.44 7.13
CA TYR A 152 8.24 3.48 8.24
C TYR A 152 7.24 3.72 9.40
N GLU A 153 7.05 4.96 9.84
CA GLU A 153 6.09 5.31 10.92
C GLU A 153 4.61 4.99 10.56
N TYR A 154 4.33 4.76 9.28
CA TYR A 154 3.02 4.50 8.70
C TYR A 154 3.03 3.21 7.89
N GLU A 155 3.91 2.27 8.25
CA GLU A 155 4.00 0.96 7.62
C GLU A 155 2.59 0.35 7.55
N ASP A 156 2.04 0.24 6.34
CA ASP A 156 0.75 -0.36 6.10
C ASP A 156 0.97 -1.77 5.61
N ARG A 157 1.12 -2.71 6.55
CA ARG A 157 1.54 -4.08 6.22
C ARG A 157 0.55 -4.79 5.32
N LEU A 158 -0.74 -4.61 5.57
CA LEU A 158 -1.75 -5.24 4.72
C LEU A 158 -1.68 -4.72 3.28
N TYR A 159 -1.64 -3.40 3.11
CA TYR A 159 -1.56 -2.80 1.77
C TYR A 159 -0.26 -3.16 1.05
N THR A 160 0.88 -3.02 1.71
CA THR A 160 2.19 -3.32 1.11
C THR A 160 2.37 -4.81 0.81
N LEU A 161 1.76 -5.71 1.60
CA LEU A 161 1.70 -7.13 1.29
C LEU A 161 0.83 -7.41 0.06
N CYS A 162 -0.38 -6.85 -0.01
CA CYS A 162 -1.25 -7.01 -1.17
C CYS A 162 -0.58 -6.45 -2.44
N LEU A 163 0.14 -5.33 -2.30
CA LEU A 163 0.91 -4.74 -3.39
C LEU A 163 2.06 -5.65 -3.82
N PHE A 164 2.78 -6.25 -2.87
CA PHE A 164 3.82 -7.25 -3.16
C PHE A 164 3.28 -8.44 -3.94
N ILE A 165 2.14 -9.00 -3.51
CA ILE A 165 1.48 -10.12 -4.19
C ILE A 165 1.09 -9.72 -5.61
N TYR A 166 0.39 -8.59 -5.76
CA TYR A 166 -0.02 -8.07 -7.06
C TYR A 166 1.18 -7.88 -8.00
N MET A 167 2.27 -7.27 -7.52
CA MET A 167 3.48 -7.04 -8.30
C MET A 167 4.16 -8.35 -8.71
N ALA A 168 4.23 -9.34 -7.81
CA ALA A 168 4.76 -10.66 -8.13
C ALA A 168 3.97 -11.34 -9.26
N TYR A 169 2.63 -11.25 -9.23
CA TYR A 169 1.77 -11.75 -10.32
C TYR A 169 1.94 -11.01 -11.66
N ARG A 170 2.62 -9.86 -11.65
CA ARG A 170 2.89 -9.02 -12.83
C ARG A 170 4.36 -9.10 -13.25
N ASP A 171 5.07 -10.13 -12.79
CA ASP A 171 6.51 -10.35 -12.99
C ASP A 171 7.41 -9.21 -12.50
N VAL A 172 6.92 -8.42 -11.55
CA VAL A 172 7.68 -7.33 -10.92
C VAL A 172 8.33 -7.83 -9.64
N ASN A 173 9.66 -7.71 -9.58
CA ASN A 173 10.43 -8.06 -8.39
C ASN A 173 10.40 -6.90 -7.38
N LEU A 174 9.28 -6.77 -6.66
CA LEU A 174 9.12 -5.72 -5.64
C LEU A 174 9.84 -6.11 -4.35
N TYR A 175 10.80 -5.28 -3.94
CA TYR A 175 11.41 -5.34 -2.63
C TYR A 175 10.60 -4.53 -1.63
N VAL A 176 10.09 -5.20 -0.60
CA VAL A 176 9.45 -4.61 0.58
C VAL A 176 10.23 -5.09 1.79
N ASP A 177 10.85 -4.19 2.52
CA ASP A 177 11.85 -4.53 3.53
C ASP A 177 11.31 -5.42 4.66
N TRP A 178 10.14 -5.13 5.24
CA TRP A 178 9.58 -5.94 6.33
C TRP A 178 9.14 -7.34 5.88
N ILE A 179 8.82 -7.51 4.59
CA ILE A 179 8.49 -8.81 3.98
C ILE A 179 9.78 -9.58 3.66
N CYS A 180 10.77 -8.89 3.10
CA CYS A 180 11.97 -9.50 2.53
C CYS A 180 13.09 -9.70 3.56
N CYS A 181 13.06 -9.02 4.71
CA CYS A 181 14.14 -9.05 5.69
C CYS A 181 13.73 -9.64 7.03
N ASP A 182 14.69 -10.32 7.65
CA ASP A 182 14.59 -10.74 9.04
C ASP A 182 15.32 -9.77 9.96
N ASN A 183 14.59 -8.77 10.44
CA ASN A 183 15.14 -7.75 11.32
C ASN A 183 15.49 -8.29 12.72
N ASN A 184 15.19 -9.55 13.01
CA ASN A 184 15.50 -10.21 14.29
C ASN A 184 16.92 -10.82 14.33
N SER A 185 17.69 -10.75 13.24
CA SER A 185 19.10 -11.17 13.27
C SER A 185 19.94 -10.18 14.10
N PRO A 186 20.75 -10.66 15.06
CA PRO A 186 21.55 -9.81 15.95
C PRO A 186 22.60 -8.96 15.20
N ASN A 187 22.91 -9.30 13.96
CA ASN A 187 23.85 -8.54 13.09
C ASN A 187 23.13 -7.77 11.98
N PHE A 188 21.80 -7.59 12.05
CA PHE A 188 21.05 -6.92 11.00
C PHE A 188 21.31 -5.40 11.01
N ASN A 189 22.09 -4.93 10.04
CA ASN A 189 22.23 -3.50 9.78
C ASN A 189 21.23 -3.07 8.70
N ILE A 190 20.08 -2.55 9.15
CA ILE A 190 19.00 -2.12 8.27
C ILE A 190 19.49 -1.14 7.20
N LYS A 191 20.35 -0.18 7.55
CA LYS A 191 20.84 0.83 6.61
C LYS A 191 21.71 0.23 5.51
N GLN A 192 22.60 -0.70 5.85
CA GLN A 192 23.43 -1.39 4.86
C GLN A 192 22.59 -2.28 3.95
N ASN A 193 21.60 -2.96 4.51
CA ASN A 193 20.71 -3.82 3.74
C ASN A 193 19.84 -3.00 2.76
N LEU A 194 19.19 -1.92 3.24
CA LEU A 194 18.44 -1.01 2.39
C LEU A 194 19.33 -0.40 1.31
N HIS A 195 20.56 0.01 1.65
CA HIS A 195 21.51 0.54 0.69
C HIS A 195 21.78 -0.48 -0.42
N LYS A 196 22.13 -1.74 -0.06
CA LYS A 196 22.38 -2.83 -1.02
C LYS A 196 21.19 -3.07 -1.94
N GLU A 197 19.98 -3.14 -1.39
CA GLU A 197 18.76 -3.38 -2.18
C GLU A 197 18.42 -2.21 -3.10
N LEU A 198 18.71 -0.97 -2.68
CA LEU A 198 18.63 0.22 -3.54
C LEU A 198 19.64 0.14 -4.71
N GLN A 199 20.89 -0.27 -4.47
CA GLN A 199 21.88 -0.42 -5.55
C GLN A 199 21.50 -1.50 -6.56
N ASN A 200 20.83 -2.54 -6.07
CA ASN A 200 20.38 -3.67 -6.87
C ASN A 200 19.07 -3.39 -7.63
N SER A 201 18.40 -2.27 -7.38
CA SER A 201 17.11 -1.94 -7.96
C SER A 201 17.27 -1.02 -9.18
N ASN A 202 16.48 -1.28 -10.22
CA ASN A 202 16.49 -0.50 -11.47
C ASN A 202 15.37 0.54 -11.51
N GLN A 203 14.35 0.38 -10.67
CA GLN A 203 13.25 1.32 -10.51
C GLN A 203 12.96 1.52 -9.01
N LEU A 204 12.39 2.67 -8.69
CA LEU A 204 11.93 2.98 -7.34
C LEU A 204 10.44 3.30 -7.41
N LEU A 205 9.68 2.71 -6.48
CA LEU A 205 8.27 2.98 -6.30
C LEU A 205 8.06 3.65 -4.94
N LEU A 206 7.60 4.89 -4.95
CA LEU A 206 7.30 5.68 -3.77
C LEU A 206 5.83 5.51 -3.40
N LEU A 207 5.57 4.99 -2.20
CA LEU A 207 4.24 5.00 -1.60
C LEU A 207 4.11 6.25 -0.73
N ARG A 208 3.25 7.18 -1.16
CA ARG A 208 2.95 8.38 -0.39
C ARG A 208 2.11 8.04 0.83
N THR A 209 2.20 8.87 1.86
CA THR A 209 1.31 8.74 3.02
C THR A 209 -0.04 9.37 2.71
N VAL A 210 -1.12 8.82 3.26
CA VAL A 210 -2.48 9.38 3.15
C VAL A 210 -2.54 10.87 3.52
N ASN A 211 -1.78 11.31 4.53
CA ASN A 211 -1.72 12.75 4.87
C ASN A 211 -1.15 13.62 3.74
N SER A 212 -0.14 13.11 3.03
CA SER A 212 0.53 13.81 1.93
C SER A 212 -0.35 13.81 0.68
N GLU A 213 -1.09 12.73 0.42
CA GLU A 213 -2.05 12.65 -0.69
C GLU A 213 -3.27 13.56 -0.48
N LEU A 214 -3.87 13.54 0.71
CA LEU A 214 -5.04 14.36 1.06
C LEU A 214 -4.70 15.81 1.44
N ASN A 215 -3.42 16.21 1.35
CA ASN A 215 -2.95 17.57 1.66
C ASN A 215 -3.33 18.09 3.05
N ILE A 216 -3.29 17.21 4.04
CA ILE A 216 -3.66 17.50 5.43
C ILE A 216 -2.53 18.32 6.08
N ARG A 217 -2.87 19.44 6.77
CA ARG A 217 -1.87 20.37 7.34
C ARG A 217 -0.86 19.64 8.25
N GLY A 218 0.42 20.00 8.07
CA GLY A 218 1.52 19.62 8.95
C GLY A 218 2.46 18.53 8.42
N ARG A 219 2.10 17.76 7.38
CA ARG A 219 2.92 16.64 6.88
C ARG A 219 2.78 16.40 5.36
N LYS A 220 2.98 17.45 4.56
CA LYS A 220 2.93 17.36 3.08
C LYS A 220 4.17 16.70 2.48
N MET A 221 5.27 16.66 3.23
CA MET A 221 6.58 16.31 2.72
C MET A 221 6.88 14.80 2.71
N ILE A 222 7.75 14.39 1.78
CA ILE A 222 8.44 13.11 1.80
C ILE A 222 9.17 12.96 3.14
N ARG A 223 9.01 11.80 3.78
CA ARG A 223 9.57 11.54 5.11
C ARG A 223 11.06 11.27 5.05
N GLY A 224 11.77 11.57 6.13
CA GLY A 224 13.24 11.55 6.19
C GLY A 224 13.87 10.26 5.66
N TRP A 225 13.31 9.09 6.01
CA TRP A 225 13.77 7.80 5.47
C TRP A 225 13.57 7.71 3.96
N CYS A 226 12.37 7.99 3.46
CA CYS A 226 12.09 8.00 2.01
C CYS A 226 12.96 9.01 1.27
N SER A 227 13.20 10.20 1.85
CA SER A 227 14.09 11.21 1.27
C SER A 227 15.54 10.71 1.18
N TRP A 228 16.01 9.98 2.20
CA TRP A 228 17.32 9.34 2.17
C TRP A 228 17.38 8.23 1.10
N GLU A 229 16.36 7.38 1.00
CA GLU A 229 16.28 6.30 0.00
C GLU A 229 16.27 6.86 -1.43
N LEU A 230 15.47 7.90 -1.68
CA LEU A 230 15.46 8.63 -2.95
C LEU A 230 16.85 9.21 -3.24
N GLY A 231 17.47 9.88 -2.28
CA GLY A 231 18.81 10.46 -2.44
C GLY A 231 19.88 9.40 -2.75
N VAL A 232 19.84 8.24 -2.10
CA VAL A 232 20.71 7.11 -2.43
C VAL A 232 20.43 6.60 -3.84
N PHE A 233 19.17 6.44 -4.21
CA PHE A 233 18.78 5.95 -5.53
C PHE A 233 19.24 6.91 -6.65
N TYR A 234 19.16 8.22 -6.43
CA TYR A 234 19.69 9.26 -7.31
C TYR A 234 21.21 9.16 -7.49
N ASN A 235 21.95 8.79 -6.44
CA ASN A 235 23.41 8.73 -6.46
C ASN A 235 23.99 7.44 -7.05
N VAL A 236 23.26 6.32 -6.92
CA VAL A 236 23.81 5.00 -7.23
C VAL A 236 23.51 4.54 -8.66
N SER A 237 22.50 5.12 -9.33
CA SER A 237 21.94 4.53 -10.54
C SER A 237 22.03 5.41 -11.79
N SER A 238 22.24 4.78 -12.96
CA SER A 238 21.73 5.26 -14.26
C SER A 238 20.18 5.21 -14.34
N GLY A 239 19.53 4.80 -13.24
CA GLY A 239 18.09 4.69 -13.01
C GLY A 239 17.46 5.95 -12.40
N SER A 240 18.17 7.08 -12.39
CA SER A 240 17.63 8.39 -12.01
C SER A 240 16.38 8.80 -12.80
N ILE A 241 15.99 8.06 -13.85
CA ILE A 241 14.84 8.36 -14.71
C ILE A 241 13.60 7.52 -14.31
N ASN A 242 13.77 6.33 -13.73
CA ASN A 242 12.68 5.35 -13.57
C ASN A 242 12.13 5.31 -12.14
N LYS A 243 11.62 6.46 -11.68
CA LYS A 243 11.05 6.60 -10.34
C LYS A 243 9.57 6.87 -10.48
N TYR A 244 8.78 6.10 -9.75
CA TYR A 244 7.33 6.17 -9.83
C TYR A 244 6.73 6.43 -8.46
N TYR A 245 5.57 7.07 -8.37
CA TYR A 245 4.78 7.14 -7.15
C TYR A 245 3.37 6.58 -7.38
N ILE A 246 2.81 5.98 -6.34
CA ILE A 246 1.38 5.65 -6.29
C ILE A 246 0.65 6.86 -5.71
N GLU A 247 -0.48 7.20 -6.33
CA GLU A 247 -1.41 8.20 -5.84
C GLU A 247 -2.81 7.60 -5.87
N LEU A 248 -3.35 7.41 -4.67
CA LEU A 248 -4.64 6.78 -4.41
C LEU A 248 -5.73 7.83 -4.27
N TYR A 249 -5.43 8.95 -3.60
CA TYR A 249 -6.45 9.91 -3.17
C TYR A 249 -6.31 11.30 -3.78
N SER A 250 -7.46 11.93 -4.01
CA SER A 250 -7.59 13.32 -4.46
C SER A 250 -7.14 14.28 -3.37
N ASP A 251 -6.35 15.29 -3.74
CA ASP A 251 -6.09 16.44 -2.89
C ASP A 251 -7.40 17.20 -2.61
N ASN A 252 -7.60 17.63 -1.37
CA ASN A 252 -8.66 18.55 -0.94
C ASN A 252 -8.63 19.90 -1.69
N ASN A 253 -7.48 20.27 -2.28
CA ASN A 253 -7.29 21.48 -3.07
C ASN A 253 -7.08 21.12 -4.54
N LYS A 254 -8.17 20.98 -5.30
CA LYS A 254 -8.13 20.82 -6.78
C LYS A 254 -7.34 21.92 -7.50
N ASN A 255 -7.12 23.07 -6.85
CA ASN A 255 -6.47 24.26 -7.43
C ASN A 255 -4.97 24.39 -7.12
N ASN A 256 -4.38 23.48 -6.35
CA ASN A 256 -2.93 23.44 -6.09
C ASN A 256 -2.31 22.19 -6.72
N LEU A 257 -2.50 22.03 -8.03
CA LEU A 257 -1.59 21.25 -8.88
C LEU A 257 -0.22 21.95 -9.03
N ASP A 258 0.12 22.88 -8.13
CA ASP A 258 1.50 23.24 -7.85
C ASP A 258 2.19 21.97 -7.39
N THR A 259 2.89 21.36 -8.34
CA THR A 259 3.92 20.34 -8.17
C THR A 259 4.40 20.32 -6.72
N ILE A 260 4.13 19.23 -5.99
CA ILE A 260 4.92 18.93 -4.81
C ILE A 260 6.36 18.89 -5.33
N GLU A 261 7.14 19.95 -5.10
CA GLU A 261 8.49 20.10 -5.66
C GLU A 261 9.36 18.87 -5.33
N GLN A 262 9.03 18.17 -4.26
CA GLN A 262 9.71 16.94 -3.83
C GLN A 262 9.40 15.71 -4.70
N LEU A 263 8.32 15.72 -5.48
CA LEU A 263 8.01 14.72 -6.49
C LEU A 263 8.56 15.09 -7.87
N ASP A 264 9.27 16.22 -8.00
CA ASP A 264 9.90 16.58 -9.27
C ASP A 264 10.85 15.46 -9.73
N GLY A 265 10.73 15.12 -11.02
CA GLY A 265 11.42 13.97 -11.62
C GLY A 265 10.98 12.59 -11.12
N ILE A 266 9.84 12.46 -10.42
CA ILE A 266 9.18 11.19 -10.09
C ILE A 266 7.83 11.14 -10.82
N HIS A 267 7.59 10.09 -11.59
CA HIS A 267 6.39 9.97 -12.42
C HIS A 267 5.25 9.27 -11.67
N LYS A 268 4.00 9.56 -12.01
CA LYS A 268 2.88 8.76 -11.51
C LYS A 268 2.96 7.36 -12.12
N LEU A 269 2.75 6.32 -11.33
CA LEU A 269 2.62 4.95 -11.85
C LEU A 269 1.34 4.84 -12.68
N THR A 270 1.47 4.54 -13.97
CA THR A 270 0.35 4.40 -14.91
C THR A 270 0.15 2.97 -15.38
N GLY A 271 1.18 2.13 -15.30
CA GLY A 271 1.09 0.76 -15.80
C GLY A 271 2.25 -0.13 -15.39
N ILE A 272 2.10 -1.41 -15.77
CA ILE A 272 3.16 -2.41 -15.71
C ILE A 272 3.21 -3.13 -17.05
N VAL A 273 4.36 -3.06 -17.73
CA VAL A 273 4.61 -3.69 -19.03
C VAL A 273 5.85 -4.55 -18.93
N ASN A 274 5.72 -5.84 -19.24
CA ASN A 274 6.81 -6.83 -19.20
C ASN A 274 7.63 -6.79 -17.89
N GLY A 275 6.94 -6.76 -16.74
CA GLY A 275 7.58 -6.69 -15.43
C GLY A 275 8.28 -5.37 -15.10
N ARG A 276 8.01 -4.28 -15.85
CA ARG A 276 8.55 -2.93 -15.61
C ARG A 276 7.44 -1.94 -15.27
N LEU A 277 7.70 -1.05 -14.32
CA LEU A 277 6.81 0.09 -14.04
C LEU A 277 6.90 1.13 -15.16
N ILE A 278 5.76 1.73 -15.52
CA ILE A 278 5.62 2.85 -16.47
C ILE A 278 4.64 3.91 -15.96
#